data_AF-A0A657ALN5-F1
#
_entry.id   AF-A0A657ALN5-F1
#
_cell.length_a   1.000
_cell.length_b   1.000
_cell.length_c   1.000
_cell.angle_alpha   90.00
_cell.angle_beta   90.00
_cell.angle_gamma   90.00
#
_symmetry.space_group_name_H-M   'P 1'
#
loop_
_entity.id
_entity.type
_entity.pdbx_description
1 polymer ?
#
loop_
_entity_poly.entity_id
_entity_poly.type
_entity_poly.pdbx_seq_one_letter_code
_entity_poly.pdbx_strand_id
1 'polypeptide(L)'
;MSQRFTEEFKIQAVKQVTEHGHSVSSVSVRLGITASSLYNWMKVHGPDSDEHKKQLDHENKIKQLEKELKRVTMERDILKEATVFFAGESKKNTRS
;
A
#
# COMPACT_ATOMS: atom_id res chain seq x y z
N MET A 1 -1.43 -25.59 -0.05
CA MET A 1 -0.47 -25.20 1.01
C MET A 1 0.52 -24.22 0.41
N SER A 2 0.75 -23.06 1.04
CA SER A 2 1.76 -22.09 0.56
C SER A 2 3.13 -22.61 0.94
N GLN A 3 3.86 -23.13 -0.04
CA GLN A 3 5.25 -23.56 0.16
C GLN A 3 6.10 -22.30 0.37
N ARG A 4 6.65 -22.14 1.57
CA ARG A 4 7.53 -21.01 1.90
C ARG A 4 8.90 -21.27 1.29
N PHE A 5 9.16 -20.64 0.15
CA PHE A 5 10.49 -20.58 -0.44
C PHE A 5 11.36 -19.57 0.31
N THR A 6 12.65 -19.87 0.46
CA THR A 6 13.61 -18.94 1.05
C THR A 6 13.85 -17.75 0.13
N GLU A 7 14.33 -16.63 0.66
CA GLU A 7 14.59 -15.43 -0.13
C GLU A 7 15.68 -15.68 -1.17
N GLU A 8 16.72 -16.44 -0.82
CA GLU A 8 17.79 -16.81 -1.73
C GLU A 8 17.25 -17.59 -2.92
N PHE A 9 16.31 -18.53 -2.69
CA PHE A 9 15.68 -19.28 -3.77
C PHE A 9 14.92 -18.37 -4.73
N LYS A 10 14.14 -17.42 -4.19
CA LYS A 10 13.37 -16.48 -5.01
C LYS A 10 14.27 -15.58 -5.84
N ILE A 11 15.34 -15.06 -5.24
CA ILE A 11 16.33 -14.22 -5.93
C ILE A 11 17.00 -15.00 -7.06
N GLN A 12 17.42 -16.25 -6.82
CA GLN A 12 18.01 -17.09 -7.85
C GLN A 12 17.03 -17.40 -8.99
N ALA A 13 15.76 -17.68 -8.67
CA ALA A 13 14.72 -17.89 -9.67
C ALA A 13 14.48 -16.63 -10.54
N VAL A 14 14.54 -15.44 -9.94
CA VAL A 14 14.43 -14.17 -10.69
C VAL A 14 15.65 -13.95 -11.58
N LYS A 15 16.87 -14.20 -11.10
CA LYS A 15 18.12 -14.10 -11.88
C LYS A 15 18.11 -14.98 -13.14
N GLN A 16 17.49 -16.17 -13.06
CA GLN A 16 17.32 -17.04 -14.23
C GLN A 16 16.53 -16.37 -15.36
N VAL A 17 15.59 -15.48 -15.04
CA VAL A 17 14.82 -14.73 -16.02
C VAL A 17 15.55 -13.45 -16.44
N THR A 18 16.07 -12.68 -15.47
CA THR A 18 16.60 -11.34 -15.72
C THR A 18 18.03 -11.32 -16.24
N GLU A 19 18.89 -12.22 -15.74
CA GLU A 19 20.32 -12.27 -16.09
C GLU A 19 20.59 -13.34 -17.16
N HIS A 20 19.93 -14.51 -17.05
CA HIS A 20 20.14 -15.63 -17.97
C HIS A 20 19.14 -15.69 -19.14
N GLY A 21 18.19 -14.77 -19.21
CA GLY A 21 17.26 -14.61 -20.34
C GLY A 21 16.28 -15.76 -20.55
N HIS A 22 16.08 -16.63 -19.56
CA HIS A 22 15.08 -17.70 -19.66
C HIS A 22 13.66 -17.14 -19.57
N SER A 23 12.71 -17.79 -20.25
CA SER A 23 11.30 -17.41 -20.14
C SER A 23 10.74 -17.77 -18.77
N VAL A 24 9.83 -16.94 -18.25
CA VAL A 24 9.10 -17.19 -16.99
C VAL A 24 8.44 -18.56 -17.00
N SER A 25 7.85 -18.96 -18.13
CA SER A 25 7.23 -20.28 -18.29
C SER A 25 8.24 -21.43 -18.12
N SER A 26 9.40 -21.35 -18.77
CA SER A 26 10.45 -22.38 -18.67
C SER A 26 10.97 -22.51 -17.24
N VAL A 27 11.25 -21.38 -16.58
CA VAL A 27 11.75 -21.37 -15.20
C VAL A 27 10.68 -21.90 -14.24
N SER A 28 9.41 -21.52 -14.44
CA SER A 28 8.30 -21.96 -13.58
C SER A 28 8.10 -23.47 -13.64
N VAL A 29 8.10 -24.06 -14.85
CA VAL A 29 7.99 -25.51 -15.05
C VAL A 29 9.17 -26.24 -14.43
N ARG A 30 10.40 -25.76 -14.67
CA ARG A 30 11.63 -26.38 -14.15
C ARG A 30 11.72 -26.36 -12.63
N LEU A 31 11.27 -25.28 -11.99
CA LEU A 31 11.29 -25.12 -10.53
C LEU A 31 10.02 -25.65 -9.85
N GLY A 32 9.04 -26.12 -10.61
CA GLY A 32 7.76 -26.62 -10.06
C GLY A 32 6.93 -25.53 -9.37
N ILE A 33 7.05 -24.28 -9.80
CA ILE A 33 6.32 -23.13 -9.24
C ILE A 33 5.32 -22.58 -10.24
N THR A 34 4.37 -21.77 -9.75
CA THR A 34 3.45 -21.06 -10.65
C THR A 34 4.12 -19.85 -11.27
N ALA A 35 3.80 -19.55 -12.53
CA ALA A 35 4.27 -18.34 -13.20
C ALA A 35 3.87 -17.06 -12.43
N SER A 36 2.69 -17.05 -11.82
CA SER A 36 2.24 -15.94 -10.97
C SER A 36 3.18 -15.67 -9.79
N SER A 37 3.64 -16.74 -9.12
CA SER A 37 4.63 -16.60 -8.04
C SER A 37 5.93 -15.99 -8.54
N LEU A 38 6.42 -16.44 -9.70
CA LEU A 38 7.66 -15.93 -10.29
C LEU A 38 7.52 -14.46 -10.71
N TYR A 39 6.40 -14.06 -11.32
CA TYR A 39 6.12 -12.64 -11.60
C TYR A 39 6.07 -11.78 -10.34
N ASN A 40 5.48 -12.28 -9.26
CA ASN A 40 5.46 -11.56 -7.99
C ASN A 40 6.87 -11.40 -7.41
N TRP A 41 7.73 -12.42 -7.51
CA TRP A 41 9.11 -12.30 -7.08
C TRP A 41 9.92 -11.35 -7.97
N MET A 42 9.67 -11.31 -9.28
CA MET A 42 10.29 -10.33 -10.17
C MET A 42 9.90 -8.89 -9.80
N LYS A 43 8.67 -8.63 -9.34
CA LYS A 43 8.29 -7.30 -8.84
C LYS A 43 9.06 -6.88 -7.59
N VAL A 44 9.45 -7.84 -6.74
CA VAL A 44 10.08 -7.57 -5.44
C VAL A 44 11.61 -7.63 -5.50
N HIS A 45 12.18 -8.45 -6.39
CA HIS A 45 13.62 -8.71 -6.49
C HIS A 45 14.21 -8.47 -7.89
N GLY A 46 13.39 -8.08 -8.86
CA GLY A 46 13.86 -7.73 -10.20
C GLY A 46 14.51 -6.35 -10.28
N PRO A 47 14.93 -5.92 -11.48
CA PRO A 47 15.60 -4.65 -11.68
C PRO A 47 14.74 -3.45 -11.26
N ASP A 48 13.42 -3.52 -11.49
CA ASP A 48 12.47 -2.45 -11.16
C ASP A 48 11.97 -2.52 -9.71
N SER A 49 12.56 -3.39 -8.88
CA SER A 49 12.07 -3.63 -7.52
C SER A 49 12.10 -2.40 -6.64
N ASP A 50 13.11 -1.55 -6.77
CA ASP A 50 13.22 -0.33 -5.96
C ASP A 50 12.21 0.72 -6.38
N GLU A 51 11.87 0.80 -7.66
CA GLU A 51 10.80 1.66 -8.15
C GLU A 51 9.43 1.16 -7.68
N HIS A 52 9.21 -0.16 -7.73
CA HIS A 52 8.00 -0.76 -7.18
C HIS A 52 7.84 -0.52 -5.67
N LYS A 53 8.93 -0.63 -4.90
CA LYS A 53 8.93 -0.31 -3.45
C LYS A 53 8.58 1.16 -3.21
N LYS A 54 9.17 2.09 -3.97
CA LYS A 54 8.85 3.53 -3.86
C LYS A 54 7.39 3.81 -4.15
N GLN A 55 6.85 3.22 -5.22
CA GLN A 55 5.44 3.37 -5.57
C GLN A 55 4.51 2.88 -4.45
N LEU A 56 4.80 1.70 -3.87
CA LEU A 56 4.03 1.17 -2.73
C LEU A 56 4.12 2.07 -1.50
N ASP A 57 5.29 2.63 -1.20
CA ASP A 57 5.48 3.57 -0.09
C ASP A 57 4.67 4.86 -0.30
N HIS A 58 4.70 5.41 -1.52
CA HIS A 58 3.87 6.56 -1.90
C HIS A 58 2.38 6.27 -1.75
N GLU A 59 1.90 5.12 -2.20
CA GLU A 59 0.49 4.72 -2.04
C GLU A 59 0.09 4.58 -0.57
N ASN A 60 0.95 3.99 0.25
CA ASN A 60 0.72 3.90 1.69
C ASN A 60 0.69 5.29 2.35
N LYS A 61 1.57 6.19 1.92
CA LYS A 61 1.60 7.57 2.43
C LYS A 61 0.34 8.34 2.04
N ILE A 62 -0.15 8.18 0.81
CA ILE A 62 -1.41 8.78 0.36
C ILE A 62 -2.57 8.30 1.24
N LYS A 63 -2.71 6.98 1.44
CA LYS A 63 -3.76 6.43 2.31
C LYS A 63 -3.69 6.96 3.75
N GLN A 64 -2.49 7.11 4.29
CA GLN A 64 -2.30 7.69 5.62
C GLN A 64 -2.74 9.17 5.66
N LEU A 65 -2.34 9.95 4.66
CA LEU A 65 -2.70 11.36 4.55
C LEU A 65 -4.20 11.56 4.36
N GLU A 66 -4.86 10.75 3.53
CA GLU A 66 -6.32 10.78 3.36
C GLU A 66 -7.06 10.50 4.67
N LYS A 67 -6.58 9.51 5.45
CA LYS A 67 -7.16 9.19 6.76
C LYS A 67 -7.00 10.35 7.73
N GLU A 68 -5.84 10.98 7.76
CA GLU A 68 -5.57 12.13 8.63
C GLU A 68 -6.38 13.36 8.21
N LEU A 69 -6.46 13.65 6.91
CA LEU A 69 -7.27 14.73 6.37
C LEU A 69 -8.74 14.54 6.73
N LYS A 70 -9.26 13.31 6.60
CA LYS A 70 -10.63 12.97 7.01
C LYS A 70 -10.83 13.25 8.50
N ARG A 71 -9.91 12.80 9.37
CA ARG A 71 -9.96 13.02 10.83
C ARG A 71 -10.00 14.50 11.16
N VAL A 72 -9.05 15.28 10.66
CA VAL A 72 -8.94 16.72 10.93
C VAL A 72 -10.14 17.48 10.38
N THR A 73 -10.67 17.07 9.22
CA THR A 73 -11.90 17.65 8.66
C THR A 73 -13.10 17.42 9.59
N MET A 74 -13.26 16.20 10.11
CA MET A 74 -14.33 15.89 11.06
C MET A 74 -14.18 16.66 12.38
N GLU A 75 -12.96 16.74 12.93
CA GLU A 75 -12.68 17.53 14.14
C GLU A 75 -13.05 19.01 13.95
N ARG A 76 -12.66 19.60 12.82
CA ARG A 76 -13.00 20.98 12.45
C ARG A 76 -14.52 21.17 12.34
N ASP A 77 -15.21 20.24 11.71
CA ASP A 77 -16.66 20.36 11.48
C ASP A 77 -17.44 20.23 12.80
N ILE A 78 -17.03 19.31 13.68
CA ILE A 78 -17.59 19.20 15.04
C ILE A 78 -17.43 20.52 15.81
N LEU A 79 -16.24 21.14 15.75
CA LEU A 79 -16.00 22.42 16.42
C LEU A 79 -16.89 23.53 15.85
N LYS A 80 -17.07 23.59 14.53
CA LYS A 80 -17.98 24.56 13.91
C LYS A 80 -19.41 24.37 14.38
N GLU A 81 -19.93 23.14 14.35
CA GLU A 81 -21.27 22.84 14.84
C GLU A 81 -21.45 23.23 16.31
N ALA A 82 -20.45 22.95 17.15
CA ALA A 82 -20.47 23.33 18.55
C ALA A 82 -20.52 24.87 18.73
N THR A 83 -19.72 25.62 17.97
CA THR A 83 -19.75 27.10 18.03
C THR A 83 -21.12 27.68 17.65
N VAL A 84 -21.77 27.13 16.63
CA VAL A 84 -23.12 27.55 16.21
C VAL A 84 -24.14 27.24 17.31
N PHE A 85 -24.07 26.04 17.89
CA PHE A 85 -24.92 25.64 19.00
C PHE A 85 -24.77 26.58 20.21
N PHE A 86 -23.55 26.81 20.68
CA PHE A 86 -23.29 27.69 21.82
C PHE A 86 -23.69 29.15 21.58
N ALA A 87 -23.48 29.68 20.37
CA ALA A 87 -23.94 31.02 19.99
C ALA A 87 -25.47 31.12 20.00
N GLY A 88 -26.17 30.05 19.60
CA GLY A 88 -27.63 29.94 19.67
C GLY A 88 -28.16 29.95 21.10
N GLU A 89 -27.58 29.16 22.00
CA GLU A 89 -27.98 29.08 23.41
C GLU A 89 -27.75 30.40 24.16
N SER A 90 -26.63 31.08 23.89
CA SER A 90 -26.32 32.38 24.51
C SER A 90 -27.39 33.44 24.20
N LYS A 91 -27.89 33.47 22.95
CA LYS A 91 -28.94 34.42 22.52
C LYS A 91 -30.30 34.17 23.15
N LYS A 92 -30.64 32.91 23.47
CA LYS A 92 -31.90 32.54 24.12
C LYS A 92 -31.92 32.99 25.58
N ASN A 93 -30.82 32.80 26.31
CA ASN A 93 -30.72 33.18 27.73
C ASN A 93 -30.78 34.70 27.96
N THR A 94 -30.33 35.53 27.02
CA THR A 94 -30.38 37.00 27.15
C THR A 94 -31.74 37.61 26.78
N ARG A 95 -32.71 36.81 26.33
CA ARG A 95 -34.03 37.26 25.88
C ARG A 95 -35.15 36.98 26.89
N SER A 96 -34.80 36.47 28.06
CA SER A 96 -35.70 36.23 29.20
C SER A 96 -35.58 37.33 30.23
#